data_AF-Q2U483-F1
#
_entry.id   AF-Q2U483-F1
#
_cell.length_a   1.000
_cell.length_b   1.000
_cell.length_c   1.000
_cell.angle_alpha   90.00
_cell.angle_beta   90.00
_cell.angle_gamma   90.00
#
_symmetry.space_group_name_H-M   'P 1'
#
loop_
_entity.id
_entity.type
_entity.pdbx_description
1 polymer ?
#
loop_
_entity_poly.entity_id
_entity_poly.type
_entity_poly.pdbx_seq_one_letter_code
_entity_poly.pdbx_strand_id
1 'polypeptide(L)'
;MANLQSVREPRNREMKILILGLARTGTSSLTAALQQLGYSPYDWPDRCVLGHLPRWTEGLQAKYLSRGRPLEADEMDQLTSNFDVLRSIPYPSAFSMYHLG
;
A
#
# COMPACT_ATOMS: atom_id res chain seq x y z
N MET A 1 12.30 -18.78 -28.23
CA MET A 1 11.20 -18.06 -27.53
C MET A 1 11.86 -17.21 -26.45
N ALA A 2 11.78 -15.89 -26.55
CA ALA A 2 12.48 -14.98 -25.64
C ALA A 2 11.91 -15.11 -24.22
N ASN A 3 12.81 -15.21 -23.25
CA ASN A 3 12.50 -15.24 -21.82
C ASN A 3 12.04 -13.83 -21.40
N LEU A 4 10.73 -13.59 -21.44
CA LEU A 4 10.10 -12.41 -20.83
C LEU A 4 10.05 -12.62 -19.31
N GLN A 5 11.21 -12.63 -18.65
CA GLN A 5 11.25 -12.19 -17.27
C GLN A 5 10.91 -10.70 -17.32
N SER A 6 9.70 -10.34 -16.89
CA SER A 6 9.34 -8.94 -16.65
C SER A 6 10.39 -8.38 -15.68
N VAL A 7 11.33 -7.60 -16.19
CA VAL A 7 12.32 -6.92 -15.36
C VAL A 7 11.53 -5.91 -14.56
N ARG A 8 11.15 -6.28 -13.34
CA ARG A 8 10.49 -5.36 -12.42
C ARG A 8 11.45 -4.23 -12.13
N GLU A 9 10.97 -3.00 -12.26
CA GLU A 9 11.78 -1.85 -11.86
C GLU A 9 12.23 -2.00 -10.41
N PRO A 10 13.53 -1.82 -10.12
CA PRO A 10 14.05 -2.03 -8.78
C PRO A 10 13.43 -1.01 -7.82
N ARG A 11 13.00 -1.49 -6.65
CA ARG A 11 12.47 -0.63 -5.58
C ARG A 11 13.61 0.25 -5.05
N ASN A 12 13.29 1.50 -4.72
CA ASN A 12 14.23 2.41 -4.05
C ASN A 12 14.64 1.88 -2.66
N ARG A 13 13.70 1.24 -1.96
CA ARG A 13 13.94 0.50 -0.72
C ARG A 13 13.41 -0.92 -0.83
N GLU A 14 14.24 -1.86 -0.42
CA GLU A 14 13.86 -3.25 -0.28
C GLU A 14 12.75 -3.39 0.78
N MET A 15 11.70 -4.14 0.45
CA MET A 15 10.61 -4.44 1.38
C MET A 15 11.10 -5.45 2.42
N LYS A 16 11.08 -5.07 3.69
CA LYS A 16 11.55 -5.90 4.81
C LYS A 16 10.42 -6.49 5.63
N ILE A 17 9.34 -5.74 5.87
CA ILE A 17 8.25 -6.15 6.76
C ILE A 17 6.89 -5.89 6.12
N LEU A 18 6.00 -6.89 6.17
CA LEU A 18 4.60 -6.79 5.77
C LEU A 18 3.71 -6.93 7.00
N ILE A 19 2.98 -5.88 7.35
CA ILE A 19 2.01 -5.90 8.45
C ILE A 19 0.63 -6.17 7.88
N LEU A 20 0.18 -7.43 7.96
CA LEU A 20 -1.12 -7.88 7.44
C LEU A 20 -2.25 -7.79 8.49
N GLY A 21 -1.95 -7.26 9.67
CA GLY A 21 -2.95 -7.02 10.72
C GLY A 21 -3.99 -5.97 10.29
N LEU A 22 -5.25 -6.17 10.71
CA LEU A 22 -6.35 -5.25 10.40
C LEU A 22 -6.20 -3.91 11.14
N ALA A 23 -6.93 -2.90 10.69
CA ALA A 23 -7.07 -1.65 11.44
C ALA A 23 -7.56 -1.95 12.88
N ARG A 24 -7.13 -1.13 13.85
CA ARG A 24 -7.47 -1.25 15.28
C ARG A 24 -6.89 -2.47 16.02
N THR A 25 -6.06 -3.30 15.38
CA THR A 25 -5.36 -4.42 16.05
C THR A 25 -3.99 -4.04 16.65
N GLY A 26 -3.80 -2.77 17.01
CA GLY A 26 -2.51 -2.27 17.52
C GLY A 26 -1.45 -2.00 16.44
N THR A 27 -1.82 -2.03 15.16
CA THR A 27 -0.90 -1.79 14.03
C THR A 27 -0.26 -0.39 14.05
N SER A 28 -0.89 0.61 14.69
CA SER A 28 -0.29 1.94 14.87
C SER A 28 0.85 1.93 15.88
N SER A 29 0.69 1.22 17.00
CA SER A 29 1.76 1.07 17.99
C SER A 29 2.94 0.29 17.41
N LEU A 30 2.68 -0.73 16.59
CA LEU A 30 3.71 -1.46 15.86
C LEU A 30 4.45 -0.57 14.86
N THR A 31 3.73 0.28 14.13
CA THR A 31 4.31 1.27 13.20
C THR A 31 5.25 2.22 13.93
N ALA A 32 4.81 2.76 15.08
CA ALA A 32 5.63 3.65 15.90
C ALA A 32 6.88 2.95 16.46
N ALA A 33 6.77 1.69 16.88
CA ALA A 33 7.91 0.90 17.33
C ALA A 33 8.92 0.66 16.20
N LEU A 34 8.45 0.35 14.99
CA LEU A 34 9.32 0.14 13.82
C LEU A 34 10.02 1.43 13.40
N GLN A 35 9.36 2.58 13.49
CA GLN A 35 9.99 3.89 13.27
C GLN A 35 11.13 4.14 14.27
N GLN A 36 10.95 3.80 15.54
CA GLN A 36 12.01 3.91 16.55
C GLN A 36 13.21 3.00 16.26
N LEU A 37 12.99 1.87 15.61
CA LEU A 37 14.04 0.96 15.15
C LEU A 37 14.70 1.39 13.83
N GLY A 38 14.28 2.52 13.24
CA GLY A 38 14.85 3.08 12.02
C GLY A 38 14.20 2.61 10.72
N TYR A 39 13.08 1.88 10.79
CA TYR A 39 12.31 1.52 9.60
C TYR A 39 11.44 2.69 9.12
N SER A 40 11.07 2.64 7.84
CA SER A 40 10.21 3.62 7.17
C SER A 40 8.89 2.96 6.72
N PRO A 41 7.89 2.93 7.61
CA PRO A 41 6.60 2.35 7.29
C PRO A 41 5.74 3.23 6.40
N TYR A 42 5.02 2.58 5.50
CA TYR A 42 3.96 3.16 4.68
C TYR A 42 2.63 3.12 5.43
N ASP A 43 2.21 4.23 6.03
CA ASP A 43 0.98 4.35 6.81
C ASP A 43 -0.06 5.27 6.15
N TRP A 44 -1.24 5.38 6.75
CA TRP A 44 -2.35 6.18 6.25
C TRP A 44 -2.00 7.66 5.95
N PRO A 45 -1.30 8.40 6.83
CA PRO A 45 -0.93 9.80 6.54
C PRO A 45 -0.09 9.94 5.27
N ASP A 46 0.82 9.00 5.02
CA ASP A 46 1.67 9.00 3.83
C ASP A 46 0.85 8.88 2.55
N ARG A 47 -0.23 8.07 2.57
CA ARG A 47 -1.12 7.91 1.41
C ARG A 47 -1.84 9.21 1.07
N CYS A 48 -2.24 9.97 2.09
CA CYS A 48 -2.91 11.25 1.93
C CYS A 48 -1.95 12.31 1.40
N VAL A 49 -0.78 12.46 2.03
CA VAL A 49 0.20 13.50 1.69
C VAL A 49 0.82 13.26 0.32
N LEU A 50 1.09 12.00 -0.04
CA LEU A 50 1.67 11.64 -1.34
C LEU A 50 0.62 11.51 -2.46
N GLY A 51 -0.67 11.69 -2.15
CA GLY A 51 -1.73 11.58 -3.15
C GLY A 51 -1.90 10.18 -3.73
N HIS A 52 -1.52 9.13 -2.98
CA HIS A 52 -1.63 7.74 -3.44
C HIS A 52 -3.06 7.20 -3.37
N LEU A 53 -3.97 7.87 -2.64
CA LEU A 53 -5.35 7.42 -2.41
C LEU A 53 -6.13 7.09 -3.70
N PRO A 54 -6.15 7.93 -4.75
CA PRO A 54 -6.88 7.61 -5.98
C PRO A 54 -6.42 6.30 -6.63
N ARG A 55 -5.10 6.06 -6.67
CA ARG A 55 -4.52 4.82 -7.22
C ARG A 55 -4.98 3.59 -6.44
N TRP A 56 -5.01 3.68 -5.11
CA TRP A 56 -5.54 2.62 -4.26
C TRP A 56 -7.04 2.38 -4.49
N THR A 57 -7.81 3.47 -4.65
CA THR A 57 -9.25 3.38 -4.94
C THR A 57 -9.51 2.70 -6.28
N GLU A 58 -8.79 3.07 -7.34
CA GLU A 58 -8.89 2.42 -8.66
C GLU A 58 -8.59 0.92 -8.57
N GLY A 59 -7.51 0.54 -7.88
CA GLY A 59 -7.16 -0.87 -7.68
C GLY A 59 -8.22 -1.66 -6.90
N LEU A 60 -8.83 -1.04 -5.87
CA LEU A 60 -9.92 -1.66 -5.12
C LEU A 60 -11.20 -1.79 -5.97
N GLN A 61 -11.54 -0.78 -6.77
CA GLN A 61 -12.69 -0.81 -7.67
C GLN A 61 -12.51 -1.88 -8.76
N ALA A 62 -11.31 -2.01 -9.32
CA ALA A 62 -11.03 -3.04 -10.32
C ALA A 62 -11.12 -4.45 -9.70
N LYS A 63 -10.60 -4.63 -8.48
CA LYS A 63 -10.58 -5.93 -7.80
C LYS A 63 -11.97 -6.39 -7.33
N TYR A 64 -12.76 -5.51 -6.74
CA TYR A 64 -14.02 -5.88 -6.08
C TYR A 64 -15.27 -5.54 -6.89
N LEU A 65 -15.21 -4.51 -7.74
CA LEU A 65 -16.35 -4.04 -8.53
C LEU A 65 -16.18 -4.35 -10.02
N SER A 66 -15.07 -4.96 -10.43
CA SER A 66 -14.71 -5.17 -11.85
C SER A 66 -14.74 -3.87 -12.67
N ARG A 67 -14.42 -2.73 -12.02
CA ARG A 67 -14.42 -1.40 -12.65
C ARG A 67 -13.00 -0.87 -12.79
N GLY A 68 -12.60 -0.57 -14.02
CA GLY A 68 -11.27 -0.03 -14.31
C GLY A 68 -10.19 -1.11 -14.45
N ARG A 69 -8.92 -0.69 -14.40
CA ARG A 69 -7.77 -1.58 -14.55
C ARG A 69 -7.25 -2.03 -13.17
N PRO A 70 -7.00 -3.34 -12.96
CA PRO A 70 -6.34 -3.83 -11.74
C PRO A 70 -4.99 -3.16 -11.53
N LEU A 71 -4.66 -2.89 -10.26
CA LEU A 71 -3.32 -2.46 -9.89
C LEU A 71 -2.37 -3.65 -10.03
N GLU A 72 -1.43 -3.56 -10.98
CA GLU A 72 -0.44 -4.61 -11.20
C GLU A 72 0.62 -4.63 -10.09
N ALA A 73 1.31 -5.77 -9.93
CA ALA A 73 2.34 -5.93 -8.91
C ALA A 73 3.45 -4.87 -9.03
N ASP A 74 3.88 -4.56 -10.26
CA ASP A 74 4.96 -3.60 -10.52
C ASP A 74 4.55 -2.17 -10.16
N GLU A 75 3.28 -1.82 -10.40
CA GLU A 75 2.73 -0.50 -10.05
C GLU A 75 2.59 -0.35 -8.53
N MET A 76 2.19 -1.43 -7.85
CA MET A 76 2.14 -1.48 -6.39
C MET A 76 3.55 -1.37 -5.78
N ASP A 77 4.52 -2.03 -6.40
CA ASP A 77 5.93 -1.96 -5.99
C ASP A 77 6.49 -0.54 -6.16
N GLN A 78 6.20 0.12 -7.28
CA GLN A 78 6.60 1.52 -7.48
C GLN A 78 5.93 2.48 -6.51
N LEU A 79 4.61 2.34 -6.29
CA LEU A 79 3.83 3.19 -5.38
C LEU A 79 4.35 3.13 -3.94
N THR A 80 4.89 1.98 -3.55
CA THR A 80 5.38 1.73 -2.19
C THR A 80 6.91 1.72 -2.12
N SER A 81 7.61 2.01 -3.22
CA SER A 81 9.05 1.78 -3.40
C SER A 81 9.93 2.53 -2.41
N ASN A 82 9.46 3.65 -1.86
CA ASN A 82 10.20 4.47 -0.89
C ASN A 82 10.09 3.97 0.56
N PHE A 83 9.37 2.88 0.79
CA PHE A 83 9.08 2.32 2.10
C PHE A 83 9.60 0.90 2.20
N ASP A 84 10.12 0.54 3.37
CA ASP A 84 10.64 -0.80 3.69
C ASP A 84 9.66 -1.60 4.56
N VAL A 85 8.60 -0.98 5.07
CA VAL A 85 7.52 -1.64 5.78
C VAL A 85 6.19 -1.27 5.15
N LEU A 86 5.42 -2.27 4.73
CA LEU A 86 4.07 -2.07 4.22
C LEU A 86 3.05 -2.39 5.30
N ARG A 87 2.31 -1.37 5.75
CA ARG A 87 1.14 -1.58 6.59
C ARG A 87 -0.08 -1.89 5.74
N SER A 88 -0.93 -2.77 6.27
CA SER A 88 -2.17 -3.25 5.65
C SER A 88 -2.88 -2.20 4.78
N ILE A 89 -3.31 -2.69 3.63
CA ILE A 89 -4.00 -1.97 2.55
C ILE A 89 -5.27 -1.28 3.11
N PRO A 90 -5.75 -0.15 2.52
CA PRO A 90 -6.94 0.49 3.02
C PRO A 90 -8.12 -0.47 2.90
N TYR A 91 -8.82 -0.69 4.00
CA TYR A 91 -10.04 -1.49 4.02
C TYR A 91 -11.18 -0.68 3.37
N PRO A 92 -12.12 -1.32 2.64
CA PRO A 92 -13.30 -0.65 2.09
C PRO A 92 -14.12 0.12 3.15
N SER A 93 -14.05 -0.27 4.42
CA SER A 93 -14.74 0.43 5.51
C SER A 93 -14.17 1.81 5.80
N ALA A 94 -12.87 2.04 5.57
CA ALA A 94 -12.31 3.38 5.62
C ALA A 94 -12.86 4.25 4.48
N PHE A 95 -13.17 3.66 3.32
CA PHE A 95 -13.81 4.34 2.19
C PHE A 95 -15.27 4.74 2.50
N SER A 96 -16.01 3.88 3.22
CA SER A 96 -17.39 4.14 3.65
C SER A 96 -17.52 5.34 4.59
N MET A 97 -16.52 5.61 5.43
CA MET A 97 -16.53 6.79 6.31
C MET A 97 -16.48 8.14 5.57
N TYR A 98 -16.01 8.18 4.32
CA TYR A 98 -15.87 9.43 3.56
C TYR A 98 -17.03 9.69 2.57
N HIS A 99 -18.04 8.82 2.50
CA HIS A 99 -19.25 9.01 1.67
C HIS A 99 -20.52 9.28 2.51
N LEU A 100 -20.39 9.55 3.80
CA LEU A 100 -21.48 9.89 4.72
C LEU A 100 -21.43 11.36 5.19
N GLY A 101 -20.79 12.24 4.41
CA GLY A 101 -20.80 13.69 4.63
C GLY A 101 -21.70 14.39 3.62
#